data_AF-A0A0Q7WNL7-F1
#
_entry.id   AF-A0A0Q7WNL7-F1
#
_cell.length_a   1.000
_cell.length_b   1.000
_cell.length_c   1.000
_cell.angle_alpha   90.00
_cell.angle_beta   90.00
_cell.angle_gamma   90.00
#
_symmetry.space_group_name_H-M   'P 1'
#
loop_
_entity.id
_entity.type
_entity.pdbx_description
1 polymer ?
#
loop_
_entity_poly.entity_id
_entity_poly.type
_entity_poly.pdbx_seq_one_letter_code
_entity_poly.pdbx_strand_id
1 'polypeptide(L)'
;MNTLLGKALDRVFLEAPLVATFEKQKGSGHHLRRYFHAGENTQREIVFYRDKWWTANGGTLYAELCCLVPEVQHAVHGMAQSLLSPDYNIPSNHFQYVLMELEPKRSWELHSPEDVAVFEREIGDWLRTIALPWLNQFESRDGVIRFLQSKRQFVTLATYLASLGDGNGASQAVATWLEGLPRRIENSLGRLAGKGLISPDDAAYLTKASIQIEEDYKQQVFEWLGHRTFQEY
;
A
#
# COMPACT_ATOMS: atom_id res chain seq x y z
N MET A 1 7.58 -31.50 2.09
CA MET A 1 7.30 -30.17 2.70
C MET A 1 6.31 -29.34 1.91
N ASN A 2 6.59 -28.93 0.66
CA ASN A 2 5.70 -28.10 -0.16
C ASN A 2 4.22 -28.54 -0.18
N THR A 3 3.97 -29.84 -0.42
CA THR A 3 2.61 -30.39 -0.44
C THR A 3 1.92 -30.29 0.91
N LEU A 4 2.67 -30.48 2.02
CA LEU A 4 2.14 -30.39 3.38
C LEU A 4 1.78 -28.95 3.72
N LEU A 5 2.67 -27.99 3.44
CA LEU A 5 2.42 -26.56 3.67
C LEU A 5 1.31 -26.00 2.79
N GLY A 6 1.29 -26.41 1.52
CA GLY A 6 0.20 -26.05 0.61
C GLY A 6 -1.14 -26.55 1.14
N LYS A 7 -1.20 -27.78 1.65
CA LYS A 7 -2.41 -28.34 2.28
C LYS A 7 -2.75 -27.65 3.60
N ALA A 8 -1.77 -27.30 4.42
CA ALA A 8 -1.94 -26.56 5.67
C ALA A 8 -2.58 -25.18 5.42
N LEU A 9 -2.01 -24.42 4.47
CA LEU A 9 -2.56 -23.15 4.02
C LEU A 9 -3.97 -23.31 3.47
N ASP A 10 -4.18 -24.31 2.60
CA ASP A 10 -5.51 -24.58 2.05
C ASP A 10 -6.52 -24.90 3.17
N ARG A 11 -6.12 -25.66 4.19
CA ARG A 11 -6.97 -25.97 5.35
C ARG A 11 -7.36 -24.70 6.12
N VAL A 12 -6.38 -23.87 6.46
CA VAL A 12 -6.61 -22.61 7.18
C VAL A 12 -7.53 -21.68 6.40
N PHE A 13 -7.37 -21.59 5.08
CA PHE A 13 -8.19 -20.71 4.24
C PHE A 13 -9.57 -21.26 3.89
N LEU A 14 -9.72 -22.58 3.80
CA LEU A 14 -11.01 -23.23 3.48
C LEU A 14 -11.87 -23.48 4.72
N GLU A 15 -11.28 -23.68 5.90
CA GLU A 15 -12.01 -24.06 7.12
C GLU A 15 -12.24 -22.90 8.08
N ALA A 16 -11.50 -21.79 7.96
CA ALA A 16 -11.68 -20.64 8.85
C ALA A 16 -12.72 -19.64 8.28
N PRO A 17 -13.82 -19.36 9.01
CA PRO A 17 -14.85 -18.40 8.58
C PRO A 17 -14.29 -16.99 8.28
N LEU A 18 -13.22 -16.62 8.97
CA LEU A 18 -12.56 -15.31 8.86
C LEU A 18 -11.95 -15.02 7.48
N VAL A 19 -11.62 -16.06 6.71
CA VAL A 19 -10.99 -15.96 5.38
C VAL A 19 -11.81 -16.66 4.28
N ALA A 20 -13.04 -17.08 4.59
CA ALA A 20 -13.90 -17.81 3.68
C ALA A 20 -14.25 -17.05 2.38
N THR A 21 -14.08 -15.72 2.38
CA THR A 21 -14.30 -14.87 1.21
C THR A 21 -13.13 -14.88 0.22
N PHE A 22 -11.97 -15.40 0.62
CA PHE A 22 -10.81 -15.51 -0.25
C PHE A 22 -10.85 -16.77 -1.10
N GLU A 23 -10.74 -16.58 -2.41
CA GLU A 23 -10.64 -17.65 -3.38
C GLU A 23 -9.18 -17.95 -3.69
N LYS A 24 -8.85 -19.24 -3.70
CA LYS A 24 -7.52 -19.71 -4.09
C LYS A 24 -7.32 -19.51 -5.59
N GLN A 25 -6.27 -18.79 -5.95
CA GLN A 25 -5.88 -18.54 -7.34
C GLN A 25 -4.83 -19.54 -7.81
N LYS A 26 -4.76 -19.74 -9.13
CA LYS A 26 -3.65 -20.51 -9.73
C LYS A 26 -2.34 -19.77 -9.45
N GLY A 27 -1.40 -20.45 -8.80
CA GLY A 27 -0.05 -19.92 -8.58
C GLY A 27 0.73 -19.86 -9.90
N SER A 28 1.62 -18.88 -10.03
CA SER A 28 2.61 -18.78 -11.09
C SER A 28 4.00 -18.62 -10.49
N GLY A 29 5.02 -19.22 -11.12
CA GLY A 29 6.43 -19.02 -10.73
C GLY A 29 6.77 -19.52 -9.33
N HIS A 30 7.29 -18.62 -8.48
CA HIS A 30 7.81 -18.91 -7.13
C HIS A 30 6.74 -18.94 -6.02
N HIS A 31 5.49 -18.58 -6.34
CA HIS A 31 4.40 -18.55 -5.37
C HIS A 31 3.95 -19.96 -4.98
N LEU A 32 3.91 -20.24 -3.68
CA LEU A 32 3.36 -21.48 -3.13
C LEU A 32 1.83 -21.45 -3.15
N ARG A 33 1.24 -20.35 -2.68
CA ARG A 33 -0.21 -20.11 -2.65
C ARG A 33 -0.52 -18.64 -2.85
N ARG A 34 -1.68 -18.38 -3.43
CA ARG A 34 -2.22 -17.04 -3.67
C ARG A 34 -3.71 -17.11 -3.36
N TYR A 35 -4.15 -16.29 -2.42
CA TYR A 35 -5.55 -16.17 -2.04
C TYR A 35 -6.01 -14.76 -2.36
N PHE A 36 -7.12 -14.66 -3.08
CA PHE A 36 -7.60 -13.40 -3.62
C PHE A 36 -9.07 -13.19 -3.23
N HIS A 37 -9.42 -11.95 -2.90
CA HIS A 37 -10.79 -11.54 -2.69
C HIS A 37 -11.04 -10.20 -3.37
N ALA A 38 -12.13 -10.08 -4.13
CA ALA A 38 -12.62 -8.81 -4.62
C ALA A 38 -13.95 -8.49 -3.92
N GLY A 39 -13.97 -7.38 -3.21
CA GLY A 39 -15.18 -6.76 -2.67
C GLY A 39 -15.69 -5.66 -3.59
N GLU A 40 -16.68 -4.91 -3.12
CA GLU A 40 -17.22 -3.74 -3.83
C GLU A 40 -16.16 -2.63 -3.97
N ASN A 41 -15.36 -2.42 -2.92
CA ASN A 41 -14.45 -1.29 -2.82
C ASN A 41 -12.97 -1.66 -2.94
N THR A 42 -12.62 -2.95 -2.92
CA THR A 42 -11.23 -3.37 -2.86
C THR A 42 -10.97 -4.67 -3.62
N GLN A 43 -9.73 -4.83 -4.09
CA GLN A 43 -9.15 -6.12 -4.46
C GLN A 43 -8.04 -6.43 -3.47
N ARG A 44 -8.05 -7.62 -2.89
CA ARG A 44 -7.18 -8.03 -1.79
C ARG A 44 -6.50 -9.32 -2.14
N GLU A 45 -5.28 -9.45 -1.70
CA GLU A 45 -4.48 -10.61 -1.99
C GLU A 45 -3.53 -10.94 -0.83
N ILE A 46 -3.44 -12.23 -0.54
CA ILE A 46 -2.45 -12.80 0.37
C ILE A 46 -1.60 -13.78 -0.45
N VAL A 47 -0.32 -13.44 -0.62
CA VAL A 47 0.63 -14.26 -1.38
C VAL A 47 1.56 -14.96 -0.41
N PHE A 48 1.72 -16.27 -0.60
CA PHE A 48 2.73 -17.06 0.08
C PHE A 48 3.74 -17.54 -0.93
N TYR A 49 5.01 -17.26 -0.69
CA TYR A 49 6.12 -17.69 -1.54
C TYR A 49 7.29 -18.16 -0.67
N ARG A 50 8.17 -18.92 -1.29
CA ARG A 50 9.32 -19.53 -0.63
C ARG A 50 10.61 -18.87 -1.11
N ASP A 51 11.66 -18.97 -0.29
CA ASP A 51 13.00 -18.80 -0.82
C ASP A 51 13.26 -19.84 -1.94
N LYS A 52 14.07 -19.45 -2.93
CA LYS A 52 14.45 -20.26 -4.09
C LYS A 52 15.19 -21.55 -3.71
N TRP A 53 15.78 -21.64 -2.51
CA TRP A 53 16.64 -22.75 -2.09
C TRP A 53 16.08 -23.50 -0.89
N TRP A 54 15.07 -24.36 -1.10
CA TRP A 54 14.73 -25.36 -0.08
C TRP A 54 15.86 -26.37 0.00
N THR A 55 16.64 -26.33 1.08
CA THR A 55 17.76 -27.24 1.29
C THR A 55 17.29 -28.50 2.01
N ALA A 56 18.16 -29.51 2.12
CA ALA A 56 17.92 -30.66 2.99
C ALA A 56 17.68 -30.26 4.46
N ASN A 57 18.10 -29.06 4.86
CA ASN A 57 17.95 -28.52 6.21
C ASN A 57 16.68 -27.66 6.38
N GLY A 58 15.79 -27.60 5.40
CA GLY A 58 14.58 -26.77 5.46
C GLY A 58 14.63 -25.54 4.55
N GLY A 59 13.70 -24.61 4.80
CA GLY A 59 13.58 -23.36 4.06
C GLY A 59 12.62 -22.37 4.70
N THR A 60 12.59 -21.15 4.16
CA THR A 60 11.78 -20.05 4.67
C THR A 60 10.56 -19.80 3.80
N LEU A 61 9.39 -19.71 4.44
CA LEU A 61 8.14 -19.29 3.84
C LEU A 61 7.88 -17.82 4.19
N TYR A 62 7.47 -17.03 3.21
CA TYR A 62 7.11 -15.63 3.34
C TYR A 62 5.63 -15.41 3.05
N ALA A 63 5.05 -14.38 3.65
CA ALA A 63 3.71 -13.91 3.33
C ALA A 63 3.68 -12.41 3.03
N GLU A 64 2.98 -12.04 1.97
CA GLU A 64 2.71 -10.65 1.57
C GLU A 64 1.21 -10.38 1.55
N LEU A 65 0.84 -9.15 1.91
CA LEU A 65 -0.53 -8.65 1.76
C LEU A 65 -0.52 -7.53 0.72
N CYS A 66 -1.40 -7.63 -0.27
CA CYS A 66 -1.63 -6.59 -1.25
C CYS A 66 -3.11 -6.18 -1.20
N CYS A 67 -3.37 -4.88 -1.30
CA CYS A 67 -4.70 -4.31 -1.36
C CYS A 67 -4.72 -3.19 -2.40
N LEU A 68 -5.50 -3.37 -3.46
CA LEU A 68 -5.78 -2.35 -4.45
C LEU A 68 -7.16 -1.76 -4.14
N VAL A 69 -7.21 -0.44 -3.98
CA VAL A 69 -8.46 0.31 -3.84
C VAL A 69 -8.74 0.99 -5.19
N PRO A 70 -9.74 0.54 -5.97
CA PRO A 70 -9.99 1.07 -7.31
C PRO A 70 -10.23 2.58 -7.33
N GLU A 71 -10.92 3.14 -6.33
CA GLU A 71 -11.11 4.59 -6.21
C GLU A 71 -9.77 5.34 -6.12
N VAL A 72 -8.83 4.86 -5.29
CA VAL A 72 -7.50 5.46 -5.14
C VAL A 72 -6.69 5.32 -6.43
N GLN A 73 -6.70 4.13 -7.04
CA GLN A 73 -6.03 3.88 -8.31
C GLN A 73 -6.55 4.85 -9.40
N HIS A 74 -7.86 5.01 -9.49
CA HIS A 74 -8.48 5.93 -10.44
C HIS A 74 -8.15 7.39 -10.11
N ALA A 75 -8.19 7.80 -8.84
CA ALA A 75 -7.84 9.15 -8.43
C ALA A 75 -6.40 9.52 -8.84
N VAL A 76 -5.45 8.62 -8.61
CA VAL A 76 -4.03 8.87 -8.84
C VAL A 76 -3.67 8.76 -10.32
N HIS A 77 -4.17 7.73 -11.03
CA HIS A 77 -3.72 7.40 -12.38
C HIS A 77 -4.77 7.61 -13.48
N GLY A 78 -6.02 7.92 -13.13
CA GLY A 78 -7.12 8.13 -14.07
C GLY A 78 -7.63 6.87 -14.76
N MET A 79 -7.04 5.70 -14.46
CA MET A 79 -7.34 4.44 -15.14
C MET A 79 -7.50 3.31 -14.12
N ALA A 80 -8.38 2.36 -14.43
CA ALA A 80 -8.56 1.17 -13.62
C ALA A 80 -7.33 0.25 -13.71
N GLN A 81 -7.15 -0.58 -12.67
CA GLN A 81 -6.13 -1.61 -12.63
C GLN A 81 -6.68 -2.86 -11.92
N SER A 82 -6.01 -4.00 -12.09
CA SER A 82 -6.33 -5.24 -11.37
C SER A 82 -5.09 -5.84 -10.73
N LEU A 83 -5.25 -6.42 -9.54
CA LEU A 83 -4.20 -7.27 -8.94
C LEU A 83 -4.09 -8.62 -9.66
N LEU A 84 -5.20 -9.17 -10.16
CA LEU A 84 -5.21 -10.47 -10.84
C LEU A 84 -4.70 -10.41 -12.27
N SER A 85 -5.06 -9.34 -12.99
CA SER A 85 -4.74 -9.17 -14.40
C SER A 85 -4.22 -7.76 -14.64
N PRO A 86 -3.00 -7.45 -14.18
CA PRO A 86 -2.45 -6.11 -14.31
C PRO A 86 -2.16 -5.78 -15.78
N ASP A 87 -2.59 -4.59 -16.21
CA ASP A 87 -2.08 -3.99 -17.44
C ASP A 87 -0.74 -3.31 -17.13
N TYR A 88 0.36 -3.88 -17.66
CA TYR A 88 1.71 -3.38 -17.43
C TYR A 88 2.01 -2.02 -18.08
N ASN A 89 1.12 -1.51 -18.94
CA ASN A 89 1.21 -0.14 -19.46
C ASN A 89 0.61 0.88 -18.50
N ILE A 90 -0.10 0.43 -17.45
CA ILE A 90 -0.76 1.27 -16.46
C ILE A 90 -0.02 1.16 -15.13
N PRO A 91 0.46 2.28 -14.54
CA PRO A 91 1.04 2.26 -13.20
C PRO A 91 0.05 1.65 -12.19
N SER A 92 0.53 0.69 -11.39
CA SER A 92 -0.26 0.05 -10.34
C SER A 92 0.07 0.67 -8.99
N ASN A 93 -0.91 1.34 -8.38
CA ASN A 93 -0.82 1.89 -7.03
C ASN A 93 -1.69 1.09 -6.09
N HIS A 94 -1.10 0.06 -5.51
CA HIS A 94 -1.73 -0.75 -4.47
C HIS A 94 -0.99 -0.56 -3.15
N PHE A 95 -1.72 -0.73 -2.06
CA PHE A 95 -1.15 -0.83 -0.74
C PHE A 95 -0.56 -2.21 -0.59
N GLN A 96 0.70 -2.27 -0.17
CA GLN A 96 1.33 -3.54 0.12
C GLN A 96 1.84 -3.48 1.55
N TYR A 97 1.53 -4.52 2.32
CA TYR A 97 2.21 -4.81 3.57
C TYR A 97 3.53 -5.50 3.18
N VAL A 98 4.44 -4.72 2.58
CA VAL A 98 5.64 -5.24 1.93
C VAL A 98 6.64 -5.70 2.98
N LEU A 99 7.22 -6.86 2.69
CA LEU A 99 8.54 -7.32 3.07
C LEU A 99 9.44 -7.04 1.88
N MET A 100 10.34 -6.07 1.95
CA MET A 100 11.48 -6.18 1.03
C MET A 100 12.30 -7.38 1.53
N GLU A 101 12.91 -8.17 0.65
CA GLU A 101 13.67 -9.39 1.00
C GLU A 101 14.71 -9.17 2.13
N LEU A 102 15.10 -7.92 2.38
CA LEU A 102 16.00 -7.49 3.46
C LEU A 102 15.34 -7.42 4.86
N GLU A 103 14.02 -7.24 4.97
CA GLU A 103 13.31 -7.07 6.26
C GLU A 103 11.90 -7.70 6.26
N PRO A 104 11.79 -9.03 6.38
CA PRO A 104 10.51 -9.71 6.44
C PRO A 104 9.78 -9.52 7.79
N LYS A 105 8.79 -8.63 7.84
CA LYS A 105 7.73 -8.55 8.87
C LYS A 105 6.95 -9.84 9.10
N ARG A 106 6.94 -10.82 8.18
CA ARG A 106 6.44 -12.17 8.46
C ARG A 106 7.08 -13.26 7.60
N SER A 107 7.86 -14.11 8.26
CA SER A 107 8.45 -15.33 7.70
C SER A 107 8.33 -16.48 8.69
N TRP A 108 8.43 -17.71 8.17
CA TRP A 108 8.48 -18.94 8.95
C TRP A 108 9.62 -19.82 8.45
N GLU A 109 10.52 -20.20 9.37
CA GLU A 109 11.56 -21.18 9.12
C GLU A 109 11.01 -22.58 9.37
N LEU A 110 11.16 -23.47 8.39
CA LEU A 110 10.54 -24.78 8.38
C LEU A 110 11.58 -25.84 8.05
N HIS A 111 11.96 -26.64 9.04
CA HIS A 111 13.03 -27.63 8.98
C HIS A 111 12.50 -29.07 8.89
N SER A 112 11.27 -29.30 9.37
CA SER A 112 10.70 -30.64 9.56
C SER A 112 9.18 -30.66 9.34
N PRO A 113 8.56 -31.83 9.08
CA PRO A 113 7.10 -31.96 8.97
C PRO A 113 6.35 -31.53 10.24
N GLU A 114 6.97 -31.69 11.41
CA GLU A 114 6.43 -31.30 12.71
C GLU A 114 6.22 -29.78 12.80
N ASP A 115 7.08 -28.99 12.15
CA ASP A 115 6.95 -27.52 12.09
C ASP A 115 5.67 -27.08 11.35
N VAL A 116 5.08 -27.94 10.52
CA VAL A 116 3.84 -27.63 9.79
C VAL A 116 2.66 -27.46 10.74
N ALA A 117 2.58 -28.23 11.82
CA ALA A 117 1.50 -28.12 12.80
C ALA A 117 1.62 -26.81 13.62
N VAL A 118 2.85 -26.43 13.98
CA VAL A 118 3.14 -25.15 14.64
C VAL A 118 2.78 -23.99 13.70
N PHE A 119 3.19 -24.10 12.44
CA PHE A 119 2.86 -23.14 11.39
C PHE A 119 1.36 -22.94 11.20
N GLU A 120 0.55 -24.00 11.16
CA GLU A 120 -0.92 -23.91 11.02
C GLU A 120 -1.57 -23.05 12.11
N ARG A 121 -1.12 -23.18 13.36
CA ARG A 121 -1.58 -22.33 14.46
C ARG A 121 -1.12 -20.89 14.27
N GLU A 122 0.16 -20.70 14.00
CA GLU A 122 0.75 -19.36 13.86
C GLU A 122 0.18 -18.54 12.70
N ILE A 123 -0.16 -19.19 11.58
CA ILE A 123 -0.80 -18.51 10.46
C ILE A 123 -2.24 -18.13 10.82
N GLY A 124 -2.96 -18.98 11.55
CA GLY A 124 -4.30 -18.67 12.05
C GLY A 124 -4.31 -17.42 12.95
N ASP A 125 -3.35 -17.33 13.86
CA ASP A 125 -3.18 -16.16 14.74
C ASP A 125 -2.78 -14.90 13.97
N TRP A 126 -1.83 -15.01 13.04
CA TRP A 126 -1.41 -13.89 12.20
C TRP A 126 -2.53 -13.36 11.31
N LEU A 127 -3.34 -14.25 10.71
CA LEU A 127 -4.51 -13.86 9.91
C LEU A 127 -5.48 -13.05 10.73
N ARG A 128 -5.79 -13.50 11.95
CA ARG A 128 -6.76 -12.85 12.84
C ARG A 128 -6.27 -11.52 13.39
N THR A 129 -5.01 -11.46 13.80
CA THR A 129 -4.49 -10.33 14.59
C THR A 129 -3.83 -9.25 13.74
N ILE A 130 -3.34 -9.61 12.54
CA ILE A 130 -2.57 -8.69 11.69
C ILE A 130 -3.19 -8.58 10.30
N ALA A 131 -3.24 -9.68 9.54
CA ALA A 131 -3.51 -9.58 8.12
C ALA A 131 -4.93 -9.12 7.80
N LEU A 132 -5.95 -9.73 8.42
CA LEU A 132 -7.34 -9.32 8.20
C LEU A 132 -7.64 -7.92 8.73
N PRO A 133 -7.25 -7.52 9.95
CA PRO A 133 -7.38 -6.13 10.39
C PRO A 133 -6.71 -5.14 9.43
N TRP A 134 -5.51 -5.47 8.95
CA TRP A 134 -4.79 -4.64 7.99
C TRP A 134 -5.53 -4.53 6.65
N LEU A 135 -6.06 -5.61 6.11
CA LEU A 135 -6.84 -5.58 4.87
C LEU A 135 -8.18 -4.86 5.05
N ASN A 136 -8.88 -5.15 6.15
CA ASN A 136 -10.24 -4.65 6.42
C ASN A 136 -10.32 -3.13 6.56
N GLN A 137 -9.25 -2.46 7.00
CA GLN A 137 -9.27 -1.00 7.07
C GLN A 137 -9.54 -0.36 5.69
N PHE A 138 -9.14 -1.01 4.61
CA PHE A 138 -9.31 -0.50 3.25
C PHE A 138 -10.72 -0.68 2.68
N GLU A 139 -11.64 -1.40 3.36
CA GLU A 139 -13.07 -1.44 2.96
C GLU A 139 -13.77 -0.08 3.14
N SER A 140 -13.16 0.85 3.88
CA SER A 140 -13.75 2.14 4.18
C SER A 140 -12.86 3.28 3.72
N ARG A 141 -13.47 4.37 3.22
CA ARG A 141 -12.75 5.60 2.87
C ARG A 141 -11.96 6.15 4.05
N ASP A 142 -12.56 6.17 5.24
CA ASP A 142 -11.89 6.61 6.46
C ASP A 142 -10.64 5.78 6.78
N GLY A 143 -10.72 4.45 6.61
CA GLY A 143 -9.56 3.59 6.85
C GLY A 143 -8.46 3.78 5.81
N VAL A 144 -8.82 4.03 4.54
CA VAL A 144 -7.86 4.43 3.50
C VAL A 144 -7.17 5.76 3.85
N ILE A 145 -7.94 6.78 4.23
CA ILE A 145 -7.44 8.11 4.62
C ILE A 145 -6.50 7.98 5.82
N ARG A 146 -6.92 7.32 6.90
CA ARG A 146 -6.09 7.07 8.08
C ARG A 146 -4.80 6.33 7.74
N PHE A 147 -4.88 5.33 6.86
CA PHE A 147 -3.70 4.60 6.42
C PHE A 147 -2.71 5.50 5.69
N LEU A 148 -3.17 6.25 4.68
CA LEU A 148 -2.35 7.18 3.90
C LEU A 148 -1.68 8.23 4.81
N GLN A 149 -2.42 8.79 5.77
CA GLN A 149 -1.89 9.71 6.78
C GLN A 149 -0.80 9.05 7.64
N SER A 150 -1.08 7.86 8.19
CA SER A 150 -0.12 7.13 9.05
C SER A 150 1.18 6.77 8.32
N LYS A 151 1.12 6.58 6.99
CA LYS A 151 2.26 6.30 6.12
C LYS A 151 2.87 7.54 5.49
N ARG A 152 2.40 8.73 5.85
CA ARG A 152 2.85 10.02 5.30
C ARG A 152 2.77 10.08 3.78
N GLN A 153 1.81 9.37 3.18
CA GLN A 153 1.57 9.37 1.73
C GLN A 153 0.70 10.57 1.32
N PHE A 154 1.13 11.76 1.72
CA PHE A 154 0.30 12.97 1.65
C PHE A 154 -0.03 13.43 0.22
N VAL A 155 0.84 13.19 -0.77
CA VAL A 155 0.55 13.49 -2.18
C VAL A 155 -0.58 12.61 -2.71
N THR A 156 -0.54 11.31 -2.40
CA THR A 156 -1.60 10.36 -2.74
C THR A 156 -2.89 10.74 -2.01
N LEU A 157 -2.79 11.07 -0.71
CA LEU A 157 -3.91 11.51 0.10
C LEU A 157 -4.59 12.76 -0.48
N ALA A 158 -3.82 13.79 -0.81
CA ALA A 158 -4.35 15.03 -1.39
C ALA A 158 -5.09 14.75 -2.70
N THR A 159 -4.49 13.94 -3.58
CA THR A 159 -5.11 13.55 -4.85
C THR A 159 -6.41 12.77 -4.64
N TYR A 160 -6.43 11.86 -3.66
CA TYR A 160 -7.62 11.09 -3.32
C TYR A 160 -8.72 11.97 -2.73
N LEU A 161 -8.42 12.81 -1.74
CA LEU A 161 -9.39 13.74 -1.13
C LEU A 161 -9.99 14.71 -2.16
N ALA A 162 -9.16 15.26 -3.05
CA ALA A 162 -9.62 16.10 -4.14
C ALA A 162 -10.61 15.37 -5.06
N SER A 163 -10.33 14.09 -5.39
CA SER A 163 -11.25 13.28 -6.20
C SER A 163 -12.58 12.98 -5.52
N LEU A 164 -12.63 13.04 -4.19
CA LEU A 164 -13.84 12.92 -3.38
C LEU A 164 -14.59 14.25 -3.21
N GLY A 165 -14.05 15.36 -3.74
CA GLY A 165 -14.60 16.70 -3.56
C GLY A 165 -14.20 17.38 -2.24
N ASP A 166 -13.30 16.79 -1.45
CA ASP A 166 -12.78 17.38 -0.22
C ASP A 166 -11.56 18.27 -0.52
N GLY A 167 -11.83 19.48 -1.02
CA GLY A 167 -10.81 20.47 -1.35
C GLY A 167 -9.99 20.91 -0.12
N ASN A 168 -10.66 21.11 1.02
CA ASN A 168 -10.01 21.55 2.26
C ASN A 168 -9.06 20.47 2.80
N GLY A 169 -9.51 19.22 2.88
CA GLY A 169 -8.67 18.10 3.28
C GLY A 169 -7.51 17.87 2.32
N ALA A 170 -7.74 18.04 1.02
CA ALA A 170 -6.67 17.94 0.03
C ALA A 170 -5.61 19.03 0.19
N SER A 171 -6.03 20.29 0.37
CA SER A 171 -5.13 21.42 0.66
C SER A 171 -4.34 21.21 1.95
N GLN A 172 -4.99 20.73 3.01
CA GLN A 172 -4.33 20.40 4.28
C GLN A 172 -3.28 19.30 4.10
N ALA A 173 -3.57 18.26 3.32
CA ALA A 173 -2.61 17.19 3.03
C ALA A 173 -1.39 17.72 2.25
N VAL A 174 -1.57 18.63 1.29
CA VAL A 174 -0.45 19.29 0.59
C VAL A 174 0.38 20.14 1.56
N ALA A 175 -0.28 20.91 2.44
CA ALA A 175 0.41 21.71 3.44
C ALA A 175 1.28 20.86 4.37
N THR A 176 0.69 19.82 4.97
CA THR A 176 1.40 18.89 5.87
C THR A 176 2.54 18.16 5.15
N TRP A 177 2.41 17.86 3.86
CA TRP A 177 3.52 17.31 3.08
C TRP A 177 4.69 18.29 2.97
N LEU A 178 4.42 19.56 2.65
CA LEU A 178 5.43 20.60 2.47
C LEU A 178 6.10 21.02 3.78
N GLU A 179 5.37 21.01 4.90
CA GLU A 179 5.93 21.22 6.25
C GLU A 179 7.03 20.21 6.60
N GLY A 180 6.99 19.01 6.02
CA GLY A 180 8.04 18.00 6.13
C GLY A 180 9.31 18.31 5.33
N LEU A 181 9.37 19.45 4.64
CA LEU A 181 10.46 19.90 3.76
C LEU A 181 11.00 18.81 2.82
N PRO A 182 10.13 18.15 2.04
CA PRO A 182 10.54 17.07 1.15
C PRO A 182 11.49 17.61 0.06
N ARG A 183 12.47 16.80 -0.34
CA ARG A 183 13.47 17.11 -1.39
C ARG A 183 13.20 16.28 -2.64
N ARG A 184 13.70 16.74 -3.80
CA ARG A 184 13.49 16.08 -5.11
C ARG A 184 12.01 15.86 -5.42
N ILE A 185 11.25 16.94 -5.30
CA ILE A 185 9.79 16.91 -5.27
C ILE A 185 9.12 17.25 -6.59
N GLU A 186 9.89 17.43 -7.66
CA GLU A 186 9.42 17.88 -8.98
C GLU A 186 8.30 16.98 -9.51
N ASN A 187 8.46 15.66 -9.41
CA ASN A 187 7.44 14.69 -9.84
C ASN A 187 6.17 14.75 -8.97
N SER A 188 6.31 15.05 -7.68
CA SER A 188 5.16 15.17 -6.77
C SER A 188 4.41 16.47 -7.01
N LEU A 189 5.12 17.59 -7.16
CA LEU A 189 4.54 18.87 -7.51
C LEU A 189 3.87 18.85 -8.90
N GLY A 190 4.50 18.22 -9.89
CA GLY A 190 3.92 18.04 -11.22
C GLY A 190 2.61 17.25 -11.18
N ARG A 191 2.52 16.20 -10.34
CA ARG A 191 1.28 15.47 -10.11
C ARG A 191 0.21 16.32 -9.44
N LEU A 192 0.56 17.07 -8.40
CA LEU A 192 -0.38 17.97 -7.72
C LEU A 192 -0.91 19.07 -8.66
N ALA A 193 -0.03 19.65 -9.49
CA ALA A 193 -0.41 20.65 -10.49
C ALA A 193 -1.30 20.06 -11.58
N GLY A 194 -0.99 18.86 -12.08
CA GLY A 194 -1.84 18.13 -13.04
C GLY A 194 -3.23 17.77 -12.49
N LYS A 195 -3.41 17.80 -11.17
CA LYS A 195 -4.69 17.61 -10.48
C LYS A 195 -5.35 18.93 -10.05
N GLY A 196 -4.76 20.07 -10.40
CA GLY A 196 -5.28 21.40 -10.03
C GLY A 196 -5.14 21.74 -8.55
N LEU A 197 -4.37 20.96 -7.78
CA LEU A 197 -4.21 21.17 -6.34
C LEU A 197 -3.24 22.28 -6.00
N ILE A 198 -2.32 22.59 -6.91
CA ILE A 198 -1.42 23.74 -6.89
C ILE A 198 -1.34 24.30 -8.31
N SER A 199 -1.02 25.58 -8.47
CA SER A 199 -0.79 26.14 -9.80
C SER A 199 0.55 25.65 -10.39
N PRO A 200 0.73 25.68 -11.72
CA PRO A 200 2.04 25.43 -12.33
C PRO A 200 3.14 26.40 -11.84
N ASP A 201 2.77 27.64 -11.54
CA ASP A 201 3.69 28.65 -11.02
C ASP A 201 4.11 28.33 -9.58
N ASP A 202 3.17 27.89 -8.73
CA ASP A 202 3.46 27.39 -7.38
C ASP A 202 4.41 26.19 -7.43
N ALA A 203 4.15 25.24 -8.34
CA ALA A 203 5.01 24.08 -8.52
C ALA A 203 6.43 24.49 -8.92
N ALA A 204 6.58 25.41 -9.87
CA ALA A 204 7.89 25.90 -10.29
C ALA A 204 8.63 26.65 -9.17
N TYR A 205 7.92 27.45 -8.38
CA TYR A 205 8.46 28.14 -7.22
C TYR A 205 8.95 27.13 -6.16
N LEU A 206 8.11 26.18 -5.74
CA LEU A 206 8.44 25.19 -4.72
C LEU A 206 9.56 24.24 -5.17
N THR A 207 9.62 23.88 -6.46
CA THR A 207 10.75 23.13 -7.02
C THR A 207 12.06 23.88 -6.83
N LYS A 208 12.10 25.17 -7.18
CA LYS A 208 13.30 26.01 -6.99
C LYS A 208 13.66 26.18 -5.52
N ALA A 209 12.68 26.30 -4.63
CA ALA A 209 12.91 26.38 -3.19
C ALA A 209 13.53 25.09 -2.65
N SER A 210 13.05 23.92 -3.11
CA SER A 210 13.46 22.60 -2.60
C SER A 210 14.93 22.22 -2.84
N ILE A 211 15.66 22.94 -3.70
CA ILE A 211 17.08 22.71 -3.97
C ILE A 211 18.01 23.70 -3.23
N GLN A 212 17.44 24.68 -2.54
CA GLN A 212 18.19 25.67 -1.78
C GLN A 212 18.58 25.12 -0.40
N ILE A 213 19.36 25.90 0.36
CA ILE A 213 19.65 25.58 1.77
C ILE A 213 18.35 25.48 2.57
N GLU A 214 18.37 24.70 3.65
CA GLU A 214 17.15 24.34 4.39
C GLU A 214 16.40 25.54 4.97
N GLU A 215 17.09 26.55 5.50
CA GLU A 215 16.45 27.76 6.04
C GLU A 215 15.71 28.55 4.96
N ASP A 216 16.33 28.73 3.79
CA ASP A 216 15.70 29.41 2.66
C ASP A 216 14.49 28.63 2.14
N TYR A 217 14.59 27.30 2.08
CA TYR A 217 13.48 26.44 1.68
C TYR A 217 12.32 26.54 2.67
N LYS A 218 12.62 26.47 3.97
CA LYS A 218 11.65 26.57 5.05
C LYS A 218 10.93 27.92 5.02
N GLN A 219 11.67 29.01 4.81
CA GLN A 219 11.10 30.36 4.70
C GLN A 219 10.16 30.45 3.49
N GLN A 220 10.56 29.96 2.33
CA GLN A 220 9.72 29.97 1.12
C GLN A 220 8.47 29.10 1.24
N VAL A 221 8.58 27.93 1.86
CA VAL A 221 7.42 27.08 2.17
C VAL A 221 6.48 27.80 3.12
N PHE A 222 7.00 28.46 4.16
CA PHE A 222 6.19 29.23 5.10
C PHE A 222 5.45 30.38 4.41
N GLU A 223 6.13 31.15 3.55
CA GLU A 223 5.52 32.20 2.74
C GLU A 223 4.41 31.64 1.85
N TRP A 224 4.69 30.56 1.13
CA TRP A 224 3.72 29.90 0.26
C TRP A 224 2.47 29.43 1.02
N LEU A 225 2.65 28.78 2.17
CA LEU A 225 1.56 28.35 3.03
C LEU A 225 0.74 29.55 3.53
N GLY A 226 1.42 30.64 3.91
CA GLY A 226 0.79 31.87 4.38
C GLY A 226 -0.12 32.52 3.34
N HIS A 227 0.25 32.50 2.05
CA HIS A 227 -0.54 33.11 0.98
C HIS A 227 -1.85 32.38 0.65
N ARG A 228 -1.94 31.06 0.90
CA ARG A 228 -3.16 30.27 0.62
C ARG A 228 -4.24 30.38 1.67
N THR A 229 -3.88 30.60 2.94
CA THR A 229 -4.86 30.75 4.03
C THR A 229 -5.74 32.00 3.89
N PHE A 230 -5.39 32.93 2.98
CA PHE A 230 -6.13 34.17 2.73
C PHE A 230 -6.94 34.19 1.42
N GLN A 231 -6.96 33.11 0.64
CA GLN A 231 -7.77 33.04 -0.60
C GLN A 231 -9.12 32.33 -0.43
N GLU A 232 -9.42 31.82 0.76
CA GLU A 232 -10.74 31.29 1.12
C GLU A 232 -11.39 32.13 2.23
N TYR A 233 -11.81 33.36 1.88
CA TYR A 233 -12.85 34.13 2.59
C TYR A 233 -13.60 35.02 1.61
#